data_AF-A0A2A5AQV3-F1
#
_entry.id   AF-A0A2A5AQV3-F1
#
_cell.length_a   1.000
_cell.length_b   1.000
_cell.length_c   1.000
_cell.angle_alpha   90.00
_cell.angle_beta   90.00
_cell.angle_gamma   90.00
#
_symmetry.space_group_name_H-M   'P 1'
#
loop_
_entity.id
_entity.type
_entity.pdbx_description
1 polymer ?
#
loop_
_entity_poly.entity_id
_entity_poly.type
_entity_poly.pdbx_seq_one_letter_code
_entity_poly.pdbx_strand_id
1 'polypeptide(L)'
;MGLLVSFYAVTLDSIFCSSLFFLVVNYYSEIKRAKYTYHLSPDLSLTFMKNLFFYIVIFFFLVSFSFAKSTKLSDFLELVSPMGLVKQNHFYEMGLNSNDEFIFLHSLKSLLKNRYYSSLKTIKKLLVQKHHSKQKSAIIYTHYHQLKYYSLPEEQRVIYLEKRLNQDNPSEFTDLFNWAIYNFGEVATLKHEHALNRLNKYPIFKDDLNLTIIKLKLNSTYKKLSNRYIKATQSDKQKIRYWGLKHLVQINSKKVAKYLTLLLDQNNLHAGHLEFSTIKEVLLEHKQKFSNLYRN
;
A
#
# COMPACT_ATOMS: atom_id res chain seq x y z
N MET A 1 25.13 32.06 16.59
CA MET A 1 24.39 30.90 17.13
C MET A 1 24.30 29.72 16.13
N GLY A 2 23.96 29.93 14.85
CA GLY A 2 23.81 28.82 13.87
C GLY A 2 25.09 28.08 13.42
N LEU A 3 26.26 28.73 13.42
CA LEU A 3 27.54 28.11 13.02
C LEU A 3 28.20 27.26 14.12
N LEU A 4 27.88 27.52 15.39
CA LEU A 4 28.42 26.78 16.54
C LEU A 4 27.75 25.40 16.69
N VAL A 5 26.47 25.28 16.33
CA VAL A 5 25.72 24.01 16.41
C VAL A 5 26.15 23.05 15.30
N SER A 6 26.48 23.54 14.10
CA SER A 6 26.99 22.72 13.00
C SER A 6 28.40 22.21 13.25
N PHE A 7 29.26 22.99 13.92
CA PHE A 7 30.62 22.56 14.26
C PHE A 7 30.64 21.52 15.39
N TYR A 8 29.73 21.66 16.37
CA TYR A 8 29.56 20.68 17.44
C TYR A 8 29.01 19.33 16.94
N ALA A 9 28.09 19.33 15.98
CA ALA A 9 27.55 18.09 15.42
C ALA A 9 28.62 17.29 14.64
N VAL A 10 29.42 17.97 13.81
CA VAL A 10 30.48 17.34 13.00
C VAL A 10 31.63 16.81 13.87
N THR A 11 31.94 17.48 14.98
CA THR A 11 32.99 17.04 15.92
C THR A 11 32.53 15.91 16.84
N LEU A 12 31.26 15.88 17.25
CA LEU A 12 30.67 14.74 17.96
C LEU A 12 30.61 13.49 17.08
N ASP A 13 30.25 13.62 15.80
CA ASP A 13 30.26 12.51 14.84
C ASP A 13 31.66 11.94 14.64
N SER A 14 32.70 12.78 14.52
CA SER A 14 34.07 12.28 14.31
C SER A 14 34.68 11.64 15.56
N ILE A 15 34.44 12.20 16.75
CA ILE A 15 34.92 11.66 18.03
C ILE A 15 34.18 10.35 18.36
N PHE A 16 32.88 10.26 18.08
CA PHE A 16 32.11 9.04 18.33
C PHE A 16 32.46 7.93 17.34
N CYS A 17 32.63 8.25 16.05
CA CYS A 17 33.08 7.28 15.04
C CYS A 17 34.49 6.73 15.33
N SER A 18 35.41 7.59 15.76
CA SER A 18 36.78 7.17 16.12
C SER A 18 36.81 6.34 17.42
N SER A 19 35.98 6.69 18.41
CA SER A 19 35.83 5.91 19.65
C SER A 19 35.23 4.52 19.39
N LEU A 20 34.23 4.43 18.52
CA LEU A 20 33.58 3.16 18.17
C LEU A 20 34.47 2.30 17.25
N PHE A 21 35.24 2.93 16.34
CA PHE A 21 36.26 2.22 15.57
C PHE A 21 37.33 1.62 16.49
N PHE A 22 37.81 2.39 17.48
CA PHE A 22 38.70 1.87 18.52
C PHE A 22 38.07 0.74 19.33
N LEU A 23 36.78 0.84 19.66
CA LEU A 23 36.06 -0.22 20.37
C LEU A 23 35.98 -1.50 19.52
N VAL A 24 35.64 -1.39 18.23
CA VAL A 24 35.54 -2.52 17.31
C VAL A 24 36.91 -3.15 17.05
N VAL A 25 37.97 -2.34 16.89
CA VAL A 25 39.35 -2.82 16.71
C VAL A 25 39.86 -3.49 17.98
N ASN A 26 39.64 -2.90 19.16
CA ASN A 26 40.01 -3.51 20.44
C ASN A 26 39.22 -4.79 20.70
N TYR A 27 37.92 -4.82 20.40
CA TYR A 27 37.09 -6.01 20.56
C TYR A 27 37.46 -7.11 19.56
N TYR A 28 37.83 -6.75 18.32
CA TYR A 28 38.39 -7.69 17.33
C TYR A 28 39.73 -8.28 17.79
N SER A 29 40.59 -7.45 18.39
CA SER A 29 41.86 -7.89 18.98
C SER A 29 41.62 -8.86 20.15
N GLU A 30 40.66 -8.56 21.04
CA GLU A 30 40.26 -9.40 22.16
C GLU A 30 39.62 -10.72 21.70
N ILE A 31 38.79 -10.72 20.64
CA ILE A 31 38.26 -11.96 20.05
C ILE A 31 39.37 -12.77 19.39
N LYS A 32 40.33 -12.13 18.72
CA LYS A 32 41.49 -12.82 18.14
C LYS A 32 42.30 -13.47 19.24
N ARG A 33 42.54 -12.79 20.37
CA ARG A 33 43.11 -13.39 21.59
C ARG A 33 42.28 -14.56 22.10
N ALA A 34 40.98 -14.37 22.31
CA ALA A 34 40.08 -15.43 22.79
C ALA A 34 40.03 -16.66 21.86
N LYS A 35 40.18 -16.48 20.54
CA LYS A 35 40.30 -17.57 19.56
C LYS A 35 41.60 -18.38 19.74
N TYR A 36 42.69 -17.73 20.12
CA TYR A 36 43.96 -18.39 20.45
C TYR A 36 43.94 -19.01 21.86
N THR A 37 43.20 -18.44 22.81
CA THR A 37 43.18 -18.90 24.21
C THR A 37 42.11 -19.96 24.49
N TYR A 38 40.97 -19.95 23.78
CA TYR A 38 39.79 -20.76 24.13
C TYR A 38 39.28 -21.71 23.02
N HIS A 39 40.03 -21.89 21.92
CA HIS A 39 39.69 -22.81 20.81
C HIS A 39 38.21 -22.75 20.36
N LEU A 40 37.64 -21.55 20.25
CA LEU A 40 36.31 -21.34 19.68
C LEU A 40 36.25 -21.85 18.22
N SER A 41 35.20 -22.62 17.89
CA SER A 41 35.07 -23.19 16.55
C SER A 41 35.02 -22.08 15.48
N PRO A 42 35.71 -22.26 14.33
CA PRO A 42 35.83 -21.23 13.30
C PRO A 42 34.47 -20.70 12.81
N ASP A 43 33.46 -21.57 12.73
CA ASP A 43 32.15 -21.24 12.17
C ASP A 43 31.29 -20.38 13.09
N LEU A 44 31.37 -20.60 14.42
CA LEU A 44 30.64 -19.79 15.39
C LEU A 44 31.20 -18.36 15.41
N SER A 45 32.53 -18.23 15.36
CA SER A 45 33.22 -16.94 15.34
C SER A 45 32.91 -16.13 14.07
N LEU A 46 32.84 -16.79 12.91
CA LEU A 46 32.56 -16.11 11.64
C LEU A 46 31.10 -15.65 11.54
N THR A 47 30.17 -16.50 11.97
CA THR A 47 28.73 -16.17 11.95
C THR A 47 28.41 -15.05 12.93
N PHE A 48 28.98 -15.10 14.13
CA PHE A 48 28.85 -14.03 15.11
C PHE A 48 29.45 -12.71 14.61
N MET A 49 30.65 -12.74 14.02
CA MET A 49 31.29 -11.56 13.45
C MET A 49 30.53 -10.96 12.27
N LYS A 50 29.93 -11.79 11.40
CA LYS A 50 29.05 -11.31 10.32
C LYS A 50 27.80 -10.64 10.86
N ASN A 51 27.19 -11.20 11.92
CA ASN A 51 26.02 -10.61 12.56
C ASN A 51 26.39 -9.32 13.30
N LEU A 52 27.49 -9.29 14.04
CA LEU A 52 27.98 -8.10 14.74
C LEU A 52 28.31 -6.97 13.76
N PHE A 53 29.03 -7.28 12.67
CA PHE A 53 29.30 -6.31 11.61
C PHE A 53 28.00 -5.80 10.97
N PHE A 54 27.03 -6.69 10.71
CA PHE A 54 25.72 -6.29 10.21
C PHE A 54 24.98 -5.36 11.19
N TYR A 55 25.01 -5.63 12.49
CA TYR A 55 24.42 -4.75 13.51
C TYR A 55 25.17 -3.42 13.64
N ILE A 56 26.50 -3.41 13.50
CA ILE A 56 27.32 -2.20 13.50
C ILE A 56 26.99 -1.36 12.26
N VAL A 57 26.88 -1.95 11.08
CA VAL A 57 26.48 -1.25 9.85
C VAL A 57 25.06 -0.71 9.97
N ILE A 58 24.12 -1.48 10.53
CA ILE A 58 22.76 -1.00 10.83
C ILE A 58 22.80 0.16 11.83
N PHE A 59 23.66 0.10 12.86
CA PHE A 59 23.78 1.13 13.87
C PHE A 59 24.40 2.42 13.30
N PHE A 60 25.47 2.33 12.51
CA PHE A 60 26.00 3.47 11.77
C PHE A 60 24.96 4.06 10.83
N PHE A 61 24.19 3.22 10.14
CA PHE A 61 23.09 3.69 9.33
C PHE A 61 21.99 4.34 10.18
N LEU A 62 21.62 3.80 11.35
CA LEU A 62 20.63 4.41 12.26
C LEU A 62 21.06 5.81 12.70
N VAL A 63 22.33 6.00 13.01
CA VAL A 63 22.90 7.29 13.40
C VAL A 63 22.95 8.22 12.17
N SER A 64 23.47 7.76 11.04
CA SER A 64 23.54 8.54 9.81
C SER A 64 22.19 8.88 9.21
N PHE A 65 21.17 8.03 9.33
CA PHE A 65 19.83 8.22 8.75
C PHE A 65 18.93 9.09 9.63
N SER A 66 19.17 9.07 10.95
CA SER A 66 18.50 9.98 11.90
C SER A 66 19.05 11.41 11.79
N PHE A 67 20.30 11.57 11.32
CA PHE A 67 20.97 12.87 11.14
C PHE A 67 21.10 13.36 9.68
N ALA A 68 21.01 12.49 8.67
CA ALA A 68 21.13 12.89 7.26
C ALA A 68 19.87 13.59 6.78
N LYS A 69 20.04 14.87 6.44
CA LYS A 69 18.98 15.74 5.92
C LYS A 69 18.48 15.37 4.52
N SER A 70 19.09 14.40 3.84
CA SER A 70 18.60 13.85 2.55
C SER A 70 19.36 12.57 2.15
N THR A 71 18.92 11.41 2.61
CA THR A 71 19.22 10.16 1.89
C THR A 71 18.29 10.07 0.69
N LYS A 72 18.82 9.98 -0.53
CA LYS A 72 17.99 9.85 -1.74
C LYS A 72 17.34 8.47 -1.76
N LEU A 73 16.11 8.39 -2.26
CA LEU A 73 15.38 7.14 -2.42
C LEU A 73 16.16 6.10 -3.24
N SER A 74 16.94 6.53 -4.24
CA SER A 74 17.81 5.66 -5.05
C SER A 74 18.76 4.84 -4.19
N ASP A 75 19.44 5.49 -3.24
CA ASP A 75 20.49 4.90 -2.44
C ASP A 75 19.89 3.90 -1.44
N PHE A 76 18.68 4.21 -0.94
CA PHE A 76 17.90 3.28 -0.12
C PHE A 76 17.48 2.02 -0.90
N LEU A 77 17.06 2.17 -2.17
CA LEU A 77 16.61 1.06 -3.00
C LEU A 77 17.76 0.17 -3.48
N GLU A 78 18.89 0.74 -3.85
CA GLU A 78 20.11 -0.01 -4.21
C GLU A 78 20.58 -0.88 -3.05
N LEU A 79 20.47 -0.38 -1.81
CA LEU A 79 20.82 -1.13 -0.62
C LEU A 79 19.85 -2.27 -0.31
N VAL A 80 18.53 -2.00 -0.38
CA VAL A 80 17.49 -2.95 0.07
C VAL A 80 17.21 -4.04 -0.97
N SER A 81 17.25 -3.70 -2.26
CA SER A 81 16.88 -4.62 -3.35
C SER A 81 17.63 -5.96 -3.39
N PRO A 82 18.95 -6.07 -3.13
CA PRO A 82 19.66 -7.36 -3.15
C PRO A 82 19.42 -8.22 -1.89
N MET A 83 18.75 -7.69 -0.87
CA MET A 83 18.59 -8.40 0.40
C MET A 83 17.49 -9.46 0.36
N GLY A 84 17.64 -10.53 1.14
CA GLY A 84 16.54 -11.48 1.37
C GLY A 84 15.34 -10.83 2.09
N LEU A 85 14.13 -11.35 1.83
CA LEU A 85 12.84 -10.76 2.24
C LEU A 85 12.78 -10.37 3.74
N VAL A 86 13.36 -11.17 4.63
CA VAL A 86 13.38 -10.87 6.09
C VAL A 86 14.14 -9.58 6.39
N LYS A 87 15.31 -9.38 5.75
CA LYS A 87 16.14 -8.19 5.94
C LYS A 87 15.51 -6.97 5.29
N GLN A 88 14.95 -7.12 4.08
CA GLN A 88 14.20 -6.04 3.43
C GLN A 88 13.08 -5.50 4.31
N ASN A 89 12.32 -6.39 4.95
CA ASN A 89 11.23 -5.99 5.84
C ASN A 89 11.73 -5.20 7.06
N HIS A 90 12.89 -5.55 7.62
CA HIS A 90 13.48 -4.77 8.70
C HIS A 90 13.85 -3.35 8.25
N PHE A 91 14.45 -3.22 7.06
CA PHE A 91 14.75 -1.91 6.48
C PHE A 91 13.50 -1.08 6.18
N TYR A 92 12.41 -1.69 5.71
CA TYR A 92 11.14 -0.96 5.56
C TYR A 92 10.57 -0.54 6.91
N GLU A 93 10.65 -1.37 7.95
CA GLU A 93 10.23 -0.98 9.30
C GLU A 93 11.03 0.22 9.83
N MET A 94 12.33 0.28 9.53
CA MET A 94 13.17 1.43 9.86
C MET A 94 12.80 2.67 9.04
N GLY A 95 12.57 2.52 7.73
CA GLY A 95 12.20 3.62 6.84
C GLY A 95 10.88 4.32 7.20
N LEU A 96 10.00 3.67 7.98
CA LEU A 96 8.81 4.30 8.55
C LEU A 96 9.10 5.40 9.58
N ASN A 97 10.29 5.41 10.18
CA ASN A 97 10.73 6.49 11.08
C ASN A 97 11.48 7.61 10.33
N SER A 98 11.60 7.51 9.00
CA SER A 98 12.35 8.49 8.21
C SER A 98 11.69 9.86 8.18
N ASN A 99 12.52 10.90 8.30
CA ASN A 99 12.10 12.27 8.05
C ASN A 99 11.91 12.55 6.55
N ASP A 100 12.58 11.80 5.68
CA ASP A 100 12.38 11.85 4.22
C ASP A 100 11.03 11.26 3.82
N GLU A 101 10.22 12.04 3.09
CA GLU A 101 8.87 11.64 2.68
C GLU A 101 8.87 10.50 1.67
N PHE A 102 9.80 10.46 0.72
CA PHE A 102 9.84 9.43 -0.31
C PHE A 102 10.24 8.07 0.27
N ILE A 103 11.22 8.05 1.15
CA ILE A 103 11.64 6.84 1.87
C ILE A 103 10.51 6.34 2.76
N PHE A 104 9.86 7.25 3.49
CA PHE A 104 8.71 6.91 4.32
C PHE A 104 7.59 6.26 3.49
N LEU A 105 7.21 6.90 2.37
CA LEU A 105 6.15 6.42 1.50
C LEU A 105 6.49 5.09 0.83
N HIS A 106 7.73 4.93 0.37
CA HIS A 106 8.17 3.67 -0.22
C HIS A 106 8.13 2.53 0.81
N SER A 107 8.66 2.78 2.00
CA SER A 107 8.70 1.80 3.08
C SER A 107 7.30 1.39 3.53
N LEU A 108 6.39 2.37 3.66
CA LEU A 108 4.98 2.12 3.95
C LEU A 108 4.33 1.25 2.88
N LYS A 109 4.48 1.60 1.60
CA LYS A 109 3.92 0.82 0.47
C LYS A 109 4.47 -0.60 0.44
N SER A 110 5.76 -0.78 0.66
CA SER A 110 6.41 -2.10 0.63
C SER A 110 5.95 -3.00 1.77
N LEU A 111 5.77 -2.45 2.99
CA LEU A 111 5.19 -3.21 4.11
C LEU A 111 3.73 -3.59 3.86
N LEU A 112 2.95 -2.68 3.30
CA LEU A 112 1.54 -2.93 2.96
C LEU A 112 1.38 -4.05 1.94
N LYS A 113 2.27 -4.12 0.96
CA LYS A 113 2.27 -5.16 -0.09
C LYS A 113 2.58 -6.55 0.47
N ASN A 114 3.50 -6.65 1.43
CA ASN A 114 4.09 -7.92 1.82
C ASN A 114 3.48 -8.57 3.07
N ARG A 115 2.82 -7.81 3.97
CA ARG A 115 2.41 -8.35 5.28
C ARG A 115 1.12 -7.78 5.85
N TYR A 116 0.01 -7.97 5.13
CA TYR A 116 -1.30 -7.38 5.43
C TYR A 116 -1.69 -7.33 6.93
N TYR A 117 -1.58 -8.46 7.65
CA TYR A 117 -1.96 -8.55 9.06
C TYR A 117 -0.95 -7.92 10.02
N SER A 118 0.37 -8.09 9.83
CA SER A 118 1.36 -7.45 10.70
C SER A 118 1.43 -5.93 10.46
N SER A 119 1.14 -5.50 9.24
CA SER A 119 1.10 -4.08 8.85
C SER A 119 0.06 -3.29 9.63
N LEU A 120 -1.06 -3.90 10.06
CA LEU A 120 -2.02 -3.26 10.96
C LEU A 120 -1.41 -2.90 12.32
N LYS A 121 -0.64 -3.80 12.92
CA LYS A 121 0.02 -3.56 14.21
C LYS A 121 1.06 -2.46 14.09
N THR A 122 1.84 -2.48 13.01
CA THR A 122 2.87 -1.47 12.74
C THR A 122 2.25 -0.09 12.48
N ILE A 123 1.24 0.01 11.61
CA ILE A 123 0.55 1.27 11.34
C ILE A 123 -0.17 1.81 12.58
N LYS A 124 -0.78 0.95 13.38
CA LYS A 124 -1.40 1.37 14.66
C LYS A 124 -0.36 2.00 15.60
N LYS A 125 0.87 1.47 15.65
CA LYS A 125 1.96 2.08 16.43
C LYS A 125 2.35 3.46 15.87
N LEU A 126 2.48 3.59 14.54
CA LEU A 126 2.78 4.86 13.89
C LEU A 126 1.71 5.94 14.18
N LEU A 127 0.43 5.56 14.18
CA LEU A 127 -0.65 6.50 14.53
C LEU A 127 -0.56 7.07 15.94
N VAL A 128 0.02 6.31 16.89
CA VAL A 128 0.20 6.75 18.28
C VAL A 128 1.44 7.66 18.42
N GLN A 129 2.40 7.58 17.50
CA GLN A 129 3.58 8.42 17.51
C GLN A 129 3.21 9.86 17.11
N LYS A 130 3.38 10.81 18.04
CA LYS A 130 2.96 12.21 17.87
C LYS A 130 3.91 13.08 17.03
N HIS A 131 4.95 12.50 16.43
CA HIS A 131 6.03 13.26 15.78
C HIS A 131 5.89 13.40 14.25
N HIS A 132 4.74 13.04 13.69
CA HIS A 132 4.52 13.11 12.24
C HIS A 132 3.93 14.47 11.81
N SER A 133 4.34 14.95 10.64
CA SER A 133 3.69 16.10 10.01
C SER A 133 2.21 15.80 9.72
N LYS A 134 1.37 16.84 9.62
CA LYS A 134 -0.06 16.69 9.34
C LYS A 134 -0.33 15.83 8.09
N GLN A 135 0.48 16.02 7.04
CA GLN A 135 0.42 15.25 5.80
C GLN A 135 0.78 13.77 6.02
N LYS A 136 1.89 13.47 6.71
CA LYS A 136 2.25 12.08 7.03
C LYS A 136 1.17 11.40 7.89
N SER A 137 0.63 12.11 8.88
CA SER A 137 -0.48 11.61 9.71
C SER A 137 -1.72 11.28 8.90
N ALA A 138 -2.12 12.13 7.94
CA ALA A 138 -3.26 11.85 7.05
C ALA A 138 -3.03 10.61 6.17
N ILE A 139 -1.81 10.41 5.68
CA ILE A 139 -1.43 9.24 4.88
C ILE A 139 -1.47 7.96 5.73
N ILE A 140 -0.87 7.99 6.93
CA ILE A 140 -0.90 6.85 7.87
C ILE A 140 -2.35 6.52 8.23
N TYR A 141 -3.16 7.53 8.54
CA TYR A 141 -4.59 7.40 8.85
C TYR A 141 -5.34 6.73 7.72
N THR A 142 -5.14 7.19 6.49
CA THR A 142 -5.78 6.61 5.30
C THR A 142 -5.44 5.12 5.16
N HIS A 143 -4.15 4.77 5.21
CA HIS A 143 -3.72 3.38 5.05
C HIS A 143 -4.16 2.47 6.21
N TYR A 144 -4.21 2.98 7.44
CA TYR A 144 -4.76 2.24 8.57
C TYR A 144 -6.21 1.82 8.31
N HIS A 145 -7.02 2.76 7.82
CA HIS A 145 -8.43 2.52 7.55
C HIS A 145 -8.64 1.57 6.38
N GLN A 146 -7.84 1.71 5.31
CA GLN A 146 -7.81 0.74 4.21
C GLN A 146 -7.48 -0.66 4.72
N LEU A 147 -6.38 -0.80 5.46
CA LEU A 147 -5.98 -2.09 6.01
C LEU A 147 -7.08 -2.74 6.84
N LYS A 148 -7.65 -1.95 7.76
CA LYS A 148 -8.72 -2.41 8.63
C LYS A 148 -9.93 -2.84 7.82
N TYR A 149 -10.31 -2.10 6.77
CA TYR A 149 -11.42 -2.46 5.90
C TYR A 149 -11.24 -3.84 5.25
N TYR A 150 -10.10 -4.10 4.60
CA TYR A 150 -9.94 -5.40 3.92
C TYR A 150 -9.72 -6.56 4.90
N SER A 151 -9.34 -6.28 6.16
CA SER A 151 -9.33 -7.32 7.22
C SER A 151 -10.74 -7.73 7.69
N LEU A 152 -11.77 -6.97 7.33
CA LEU A 152 -13.15 -7.28 7.72
C LEU A 152 -13.80 -8.28 6.74
N PRO A 153 -14.69 -9.15 7.26
CA PRO A 153 -15.62 -9.92 6.44
C PRO A 153 -16.47 -9.01 5.54
N GLU A 154 -16.92 -9.55 4.41
CA GLU A 154 -17.67 -8.78 3.40
C GLU A 154 -18.91 -8.08 3.99
N GLU A 155 -19.66 -8.76 4.85
CA GLU A 155 -20.86 -8.23 5.51
C GLU A 155 -20.57 -7.00 6.40
N GLN A 156 -19.39 -6.94 7.03
CA GLN A 156 -19.03 -5.87 7.95
C GLN A 156 -18.41 -4.65 7.26
N ARG A 157 -18.02 -4.79 5.99
CA ARG A 157 -17.38 -3.73 5.21
C ARG A 157 -18.29 -2.53 4.97
N VAL A 158 -19.59 -2.77 4.77
CA VAL A 158 -20.58 -1.68 4.58
C VAL A 158 -20.67 -0.83 5.85
N ILE A 159 -20.96 -1.47 6.99
CA ILE A 159 -21.11 -0.81 8.30
C ILE A 159 -19.87 0.01 8.64
N TYR A 160 -18.69 -0.57 8.38
CA TYR A 160 -17.43 0.10 8.60
C TYR A 160 -17.32 1.39 7.78
N LEU A 161 -17.59 1.32 6.47
CA LEU A 161 -17.51 2.48 5.59
C LEU A 161 -18.56 3.53 5.94
N GLU A 162 -19.80 3.15 6.27
CA GLU A 162 -20.83 4.10 6.74
C GLU A 162 -20.34 4.87 7.97
N LYS A 163 -19.74 4.18 8.94
CA LYS A 163 -19.20 4.82 10.14
C LYS A 163 -18.13 5.85 9.81
N ARG A 164 -17.22 5.56 8.87
CA ARG A 164 -16.18 6.51 8.42
C ARG A 164 -16.79 7.69 7.68
N LEU A 165 -17.68 7.37 6.75
CA LEU A 165 -18.47 8.33 5.99
C LEU A 165 -19.40 9.15 6.86
N ASN A 166 -19.58 8.88 8.18
CA ASN A 166 -20.40 9.65 9.11
C ASN A 166 -19.64 10.32 10.26
N GLN A 167 -18.41 9.90 10.59
CA GLN A 167 -17.68 10.37 11.78
C GLN A 167 -16.45 11.20 11.46
N ASP A 168 -15.75 10.91 10.36
CA ASP A 168 -14.46 11.53 10.09
C ASP A 168 -14.61 12.87 9.35
N ASN A 169 -13.55 13.70 9.38
CA ASN A 169 -13.51 15.03 8.76
C ASN A 169 -13.10 14.95 7.27
N PRO A 170 -14.02 15.16 6.31
CA PRO A 170 -13.72 14.98 4.89
C PRO A 170 -12.71 15.98 4.33
N SER A 171 -12.61 17.19 4.90
CA SER A 171 -11.66 18.21 4.44
C SER A 171 -10.22 17.89 4.82
N GLU A 172 -10.02 17.12 5.88
CA GLU A 172 -8.69 16.72 6.36
C GLU A 172 -8.23 15.40 5.75
N PHE A 173 -9.17 14.53 5.37
CA PHE A 173 -8.88 13.17 4.88
C PHE A 173 -9.51 12.90 3.50
N THR A 174 -9.31 13.82 2.55
CA THR A 174 -9.92 13.74 1.22
C THR A 174 -9.64 12.41 0.51
N ASP A 175 -8.40 11.92 0.53
CA ASP A 175 -8.02 10.66 -0.10
C ASP A 175 -8.74 9.45 0.50
N LEU A 176 -8.88 9.43 1.84
CA LEU A 176 -9.64 8.39 2.53
C LEU A 176 -11.12 8.42 2.10
N PHE A 177 -11.72 9.61 1.97
CA PHE A 177 -13.12 9.74 1.57
C PHE A 177 -13.34 9.32 0.12
N ASN A 178 -12.48 9.73 -0.82
CA ASN A 178 -12.54 9.27 -2.21
C ASN A 178 -12.46 7.74 -2.30
N TRP A 179 -11.51 7.15 -1.57
CA TRP A 179 -11.40 5.70 -1.46
C TRP A 179 -12.64 5.06 -0.82
N ALA A 180 -13.15 5.65 0.27
CA ALA A 180 -14.28 5.10 1.01
C ALA A 180 -15.56 5.14 0.16
N ILE A 181 -15.85 6.26 -0.52
CA ILE A 181 -16.96 6.42 -1.46
C ILE A 181 -16.88 5.35 -2.55
N TYR A 182 -15.70 5.19 -3.17
CA TYR A 182 -15.51 4.20 -4.23
C TYR A 182 -15.83 2.78 -3.75
N ASN A 183 -15.25 2.37 -2.62
CA ASN A 183 -15.43 1.02 -2.06
C ASN A 183 -16.83 0.82 -1.49
N PHE A 184 -17.50 1.88 -1.06
CA PHE A 184 -18.88 1.83 -0.60
C PHE A 184 -19.79 1.32 -1.71
N GLY A 185 -19.61 1.83 -2.93
CA GLY A 185 -20.34 1.37 -4.11
C GLY A 185 -20.04 -0.07 -4.54
N GLU A 186 -18.98 -0.70 -4.05
CA GLU A 186 -18.70 -2.11 -4.35
C GLU A 186 -19.57 -3.07 -3.52
N VAL A 187 -19.85 -2.71 -2.27
CA VAL A 187 -20.46 -3.62 -1.29
C VAL A 187 -21.88 -3.21 -0.86
N ALA A 188 -22.20 -1.92 -0.92
CA ALA A 188 -23.47 -1.40 -0.41
C ALA A 188 -24.59 -1.41 -1.47
N THR A 189 -25.82 -1.19 -1.02
CA THR A 189 -27.03 -1.06 -1.85
C THR A 189 -27.70 0.28 -1.57
N LEU A 190 -28.74 0.63 -2.34
CA LEU A 190 -29.52 1.87 -2.15
C LEU A 190 -30.06 2.08 -0.73
N LYS A 191 -30.27 1.01 0.05
CA LYS A 191 -30.70 1.13 1.46
C LYS A 191 -29.73 1.99 2.30
N HIS A 192 -28.47 2.05 1.87
CA HIS A 192 -27.37 2.72 2.55
C HIS A 192 -27.02 4.10 1.94
N GLU A 193 -27.80 4.58 0.97
CA GLU A 193 -27.53 5.86 0.28
C GLU A 193 -27.46 7.05 1.24
N HIS A 194 -28.23 7.01 2.33
CA HIS A 194 -28.27 8.07 3.33
C HIS A 194 -26.89 8.43 3.93
N ALA A 195 -25.96 7.47 4.00
CA ALA A 195 -24.60 7.70 4.49
C ALA A 195 -23.79 8.67 3.60
N LEU A 196 -24.18 8.85 2.34
CA LEU A 196 -23.52 9.74 1.40
C LEU A 196 -24.02 11.19 1.47
N ASN A 197 -25.22 11.42 2.03
CA ASN A 197 -25.91 12.72 1.94
C ASN A 197 -25.09 13.89 2.50
N ARG A 198 -24.37 13.67 3.59
CA ARG A 198 -23.55 14.74 4.21
C ARG A 198 -22.39 15.19 3.34
N LEU A 199 -22.02 14.40 2.33
CA LEU A 199 -20.92 14.69 1.42
C LEU A 199 -21.36 15.55 0.22
N ASN A 200 -22.67 15.66 -0.04
CA ASN A 200 -23.21 16.46 -1.15
C ASN A 200 -22.83 17.94 -1.09
N LYS A 201 -22.53 18.47 0.11
CA LYS A 201 -22.08 19.85 0.30
C LYS A 201 -20.64 20.10 -0.14
N TYR A 202 -19.86 19.06 -0.41
CA TYR A 202 -18.46 19.17 -0.83
C TYR A 202 -18.34 18.89 -2.33
N PRO A 203 -18.09 19.93 -3.16
CA PRO A 203 -18.04 19.78 -4.61
C PRO A 203 -16.99 18.78 -5.08
N ILE A 204 -15.88 18.65 -4.35
CA ILE A 204 -14.78 17.72 -4.65
C ILE A 204 -15.21 16.26 -4.75
N PHE A 205 -16.27 15.84 -4.06
CA PHE A 205 -16.75 14.46 -4.07
C PHE A 205 -17.86 14.20 -5.10
N LYS A 206 -18.38 15.25 -5.76
CA LYS A 206 -19.63 15.17 -6.55
C LYS A 206 -19.59 14.07 -7.61
N ASP A 207 -18.47 13.95 -8.32
CA ASP A 207 -18.33 12.94 -9.38
C ASP A 207 -18.31 11.51 -8.82
N ASP A 208 -17.54 11.28 -7.75
CA ASP A 208 -17.44 9.97 -7.13
C ASP A 208 -18.73 9.57 -6.42
N LEU A 209 -19.45 10.51 -5.81
CA LEU A 209 -20.79 10.30 -5.26
C LEU A 209 -21.77 9.88 -6.36
N ASN A 210 -21.81 10.63 -7.47
CA ASN A 210 -22.68 10.33 -8.60
C ASN A 210 -22.41 8.96 -9.21
N LEU A 211 -21.15 8.55 -9.29
CA LEU A 211 -20.77 7.21 -9.76
C LEU A 211 -21.17 6.14 -8.74
N THR A 212 -20.95 6.40 -7.46
CA THR A 212 -21.28 5.47 -6.37
C THR A 212 -22.77 5.21 -6.30
N ILE A 213 -23.62 6.25 -6.42
CA ILE A 213 -25.08 6.10 -6.46
C ILE A 213 -25.51 5.16 -7.60
N ILE A 214 -24.87 5.25 -8.78
CA ILE A 214 -25.16 4.32 -9.89
C ILE A 214 -24.78 2.89 -9.52
N LYS A 215 -23.63 2.68 -8.88
CA LYS A 215 -23.25 1.34 -8.39
C LYS A 215 -24.26 0.81 -7.36
N LEU A 216 -24.69 1.64 -6.40
CA LEU A 216 -25.72 1.28 -5.41
C LEU A 216 -27.03 0.85 -6.09
N LYS A 217 -27.48 1.59 -7.12
CA LYS A 217 -28.66 1.23 -7.92
C LYS A 217 -28.49 -0.13 -8.56
N LEU A 218 -27.37 -0.36 -9.24
CA LEU A 218 -27.07 -1.65 -9.87
C LEU A 218 -27.00 -2.80 -8.86
N ASN A 219 -26.43 -2.56 -7.68
CA ASN A 219 -26.34 -3.54 -6.60
C ASN A 219 -27.73 -3.90 -6.04
N SER A 220 -28.62 -2.91 -5.89
CA SER A 220 -30.00 -3.12 -5.46
C SER A 220 -30.86 -3.86 -6.49
N THR A 221 -30.73 -3.51 -7.78
CA THR A 221 -31.58 -4.06 -8.84
C THR A 221 -31.17 -5.48 -9.21
N TYR A 222 -29.87 -5.78 -9.25
CA TYR A 222 -29.35 -7.04 -9.78
C TYR A 222 -28.67 -7.88 -8.70
N LYS A 223 -29.41 -8.89 -8.20
CA LYS A 223 -28.88 -9.91 -7.26
C LYS A 223 -27.74 -10.72 -7.87
N LYS A 224 -27.83 -11.09 -9.16
CA LYS A 224 -26.77 -11.82 -9.87
C LYS A 224 -25.67 -10.87 -10.33
N LEU A 225 -24.45 -11.09 -9.86
CA LEU A 225 -23.26 -10.31 -10.22
C LEU A 225 -23.06 -10.20 -11.74
N SER A 226 -23.26 -11.28 -12.48
CA SER A 226 -23.15 -11.26 -13.95
C SER A 226 -24.08 -10.24 -14.60
N ASN A 227 -25.33 -10.14 -14.13
CA ASN A 227 -26.30 -9.21 -14.70
C ASN A 227 -25.96 -7.77 -14.33
N ARG A 228 -25.54 -7.56 -13.08
CA ARG A 228 -25.10 -6.27 -12.56
C ARG A 228 -24.00 -5.66 -13.43
N TYR A 229 -22.93 -6.42 -13.67
CA TYR A 229 -21.78 -5.89 -14.40
C TYR A 229 -22.02 -5.82 -15.91
N ILE A 230 -22.81 -6.74 -16.50
CA ILE A 230 -23.28 -6.59 -17.89
C ILE A 230 -24.14 -5.33 -18.05
N LYS A 231 -24.95 -4.96 -17.05
CA LYS A 231 -25.71 -3.71 -17.12
C LYS A 231 -24.81 -2.49 -16.94
N ALA A 232 -23.77 -2.60 -16.11
CA ALA A 232 -22.79 -1.53 -15.91
C ALA A 232 -22.02 -1.17 -17.19
N THR A 233 -21.66 -2.16 -18.02
CA THR A 233 -20.97 -1.95 -19.30
C THR A 233 -21.81 -1.20 -20.34
N GLN A 234 -23.13 -1.10 -20.12
CA GLN A 234 -24.06 -0.34 -20.96
C GLN A 234 -24.32 1.09 -20.44
N SER A 235 -23.62 1.53 -19.40
CA SER A 235 -23.79 2.88 -18.85
C SER A 235 -23.22 3.95 -19.78
N ASP A 236 -23.84 5.13 -19.81
CA ASP A 236 -23.30 6.30 -20.52
C ASP A 236 -22.01 6.84 -19.87
N LYS A 237 -21.76 6.50 -18.59
CA LYS A 237 -20.56 6.91 -17.86
C LYS A 237 -19.41 5.92 -18.07
N GLN A 238 -18.31 6.40 -18.67
CA GLN A 238 -17.13 5.60 -18.96
C GLN A 238 -16.56 4.87 -17.73
N LYS A 239 -16.43 5.56 -16.59
CA LYS A 239 -15.96 4.97 -15.33
C LYS A 239 -16.82 3.77 -14.87
N ILE A 240 -18.14 3.81 -15.08
CA ILE A 240 -19.05 2.71 -14.75
C ILE A 240 -18.90 1.56 -15.75
N ARG A 241 -18.71 1.86 -17.03
CA ARG A 241 -18.44 0.83 -18.04
C ARG A 241 -17.16 0.05 -17.74
N TYR A 242 -16.07 0.76 -17.44
CA TYR A 242 -14.79 0.13 -17.06
C TYR A 242 -14.92 -0.67 -15.76
N TRP A 243 -15.65 -0.15 -14.78
CA TRP A 243 -15.96 -0.90 -13.56
C TRP A 243 -16.70 -2.22 -13.87
N GLY A 244 -17.71 -2.19 -14.74
CA GLY A 244 -18.41 -3.39 -15.20
C GLY A 244 -17.47 -4.40 -15.86
N LEU A 245 -16.68 -3.95 -16.85
CA LEU A 245 -15.75 -4.81 -17.58
C LEU A 245 -14.73 -5.49 -16.66
N LYS A 246 -14.09 -4.72 -15.78
CA LYS A 246 -13.08 -5.24 -14.84
C LYS A 246 -13.63 -6.36 -13.95
N HIS A 247 -14.89 -6.25 -13.55
CA HIS A 247 -15.52 -7.27 -12.69
C HIS A 247 -16.00 -8.49 -13.47
N LEU A 248 -16.36 -8.34 -14.75
CA LEU A 248 -16.75 -9.49 -15.58
C LEU A 248 -15.61 -10.51 -15.71
N VAL A 249 -14.35 -10.05 -15.76
CA VAL A 249 -13.15 -10.91 -15.77
C VAL A 249 -13.13 -11.93 -14.62
N GLN A 250 -13.72 -11.59 -13.48
CA GLN A 250 -13.69 -12.43 -12.28
C GLN A 250 -14.81 -13.47 -12.25
N ILE A 251 -15.76 -13.44 -13.20
CA ILE A 251 -16.98 -14.25 -13.15
C ILE A 251 -16.87 -15.47 -14.05
N ASN A 252 -16.76 -16.65 -13.45
CA ASN A 252 -16.85 -17.93 -14.14
C ASN A 252 -18.30 -18.21 -14.59
N SER A 253 -18.68 -17.73 -15.79
CA SER A 253 -20.03 -17.92 -16.32
C SER A 253 -20.03 -17.98 -17.84
N LYS A 254 -20.66 -19.02 -18.41
CA LYS A 254 -20.92 -19.12 -19.87
C LYS A 254 -21.66 -17.89 -20.40
N LYS A 255 -22.55 -17.29 -19.61
CA LYS A 255 -23.26 -16.06 -19.99
C LYS A 255 -22.30 -14.88 -20.18
N VAL A 256 -21.34 -14.73 -19.26
CA VAL A 256 -20.32 -13.67 -19.34
C VAL A 256 -19.40 -13.92 -20.51
N ALA A 257 -18.95 -15.16 -20.72
CA ALA A 257 -18.09 -15.53 -21.84
C ALA A 257 -18.75 -15.19 -23.20
N LYS A 258 -20.03 -15.55 -23.38
CA LYS A 258 -20.82 -15.19 -24.56
C LYS A 258 -20.96 -13.68 -24.71
N TYR A 259 -21.29 -12.97 -23.62
CA TYR A 259 -21.43 -11.52 -23.64
C TYR A 259 -20.15 -10.80 -24.07
N LEU A 260 -18.99 -11.16 -23.51
CA LEU A 260 -17.71 -10.53 -23.85
C LEU A 260 -17.31 -10.79 -25.32
N THR A 261 -17.61 -11.99 -25.83
CA THR A 261 -17.38 -12.32 -27.24
C THR A 261 -18.26 -11.44 -28.15
N LEU A 262 -19.57 -11.39 -27.88
CA LEU A 262 -20.51 -10.52 -28.60
C LEU A 262 -20.13 -9.04 -28.51
N LEU A 263 -19.64 -8.59 -27.36
CA LEU A 263 -19.24 -7.21 -27.15
C LEU A 263 -18.02 -6.85 -28.02
N LEU A 264 -17.08 -7.77 -28.20
CA LEU A 264 -15.95 -7.58 -29.11
C LEU A 264 -16.43 -7.51 -30.57
N ASP A 265 -17.33 -8.41 -30.96
CA ASP A 265 -17.88 -8.47 -32.33
C ASP A 265 -18.69 -7.21 -32.69
N GLN A 266 -19.48 -6.69 -31.74
CA GLN A 266 -20.31 -5.50 -31.93
C GLN A 266 -19.50 -4.18 -31.97
N ASN A 267 -18.39 -4.07 -31.23
CA ASN A 267 -17.54 -2.88 -31.27
C ASN A 267 -16.70 -2.76 -32.55
N ASN A 268 -16.58 -3.84 -33.34
CA ASN A 268 -16.07 -3.74 -34.71
C ASN A 268 -17.09 -3.10 -35.68
N LEU A 269 -18.37 -3.00 -35.30
CA LEU A 269 -19.46 -2.62 -36.20
C LEU A 269 -20.09 -1.25 -35.91
N HIS A 270 -19.96 -0.70 -34.70
CA HIS A 270 -20.48 0.64 -34.39
C HIS A 270 -19.55 1.42 -33.47
N ALA A 271 -19.22 2.66 -33.88
CA ALA A 271 -18.57 3.65 -33.04
C ALA A 271 -19.37 3.86 -31.75
N GLY A 272 -18.74 3.69 -30.58
CA GLY A 272 -19.39 4.11 -29.33
C GLY A 272 -18.76 3.63 -28.03
N HIS A 273 -17.87 4.46 -27.48
CA HIS A 273 -17.72 4.70 -26.04
C HIS A 273 -16.89 3.74 -25.16
N LEU A 274 -16.57 2.53 -25.58
CA LEU A 274 -15.57 1.67 -24.90
C LEU A 274 -14.39 1.43 -25.83
N GLU A 275 -13.17 1.58 -25.31
CA GLU A 275 -11.98 1.33 -26.10
C GLU A 275 -11.92 -0.17 -26.46
N PHE A 276 -11.85 -0.45 -27.77
CA PHE A 276 -11.77 -1.82 -28.30
C PHE A 276 -10.62 -2.61 -27.67
N SER A 277 -9.48 -1.94 -27.43
CA SER A 277 -8.32 -2.47 -26.70
C SER A 277 -8.72 -3.02 -25.34
N THR A 278 -9.47 -2.26 -24.54
CA THR A 278 -9.89 -2.69 -23.20
C THR A 278 -10.80 -3.92 -23.26
N ILE A 279 -11.73 -3.97 -24.22
CA ILE A 279 -12.62 -5.14 -24.38
C ILE A 279 -11.81 -6.37 -24.77
N LYS A 280 -10.86 -6.22 -25.70
CA LYS A 280 -9.96 -7.29 -26.12
C LYS A 280 -9.11 -7.81 -24.96
N GLU A 281 -8.53 -6.93 -24.17
CA GLU A 281 -7.75 -7.29 -22.97
C GLU A 281 -8.59 -8.05 -21.96
N VAL A 282 -9.77 -7.54 -21.64
CA VAL A 282 -10.73 -8.18 -20.71
C VAL A 282 -11.16 -9.56 -21.19
N LEU A 283 -11.42 -9.72 -22.49
CA LEU A 283 -11.77 -11.02 -23.06
C LEU A 283 -10.58 -11.99 -22.99
N LEU A 284 -9.37 -11.54 -23.31
CA LEU A 284 -8.17 -12.37 -23.23
C LEU A 284 -7.90 -12.83 -21.80
N GLU A 285 -7.99 -11.94 -20.82
CA GLU A 285 -7.81 -12.27 -19.40
C GLU A 285 -8.88 -13.26 -18.93
N HIS A 286 -10.14 -13.05 -19.31
CA HIS A 286 -11.23 -13.97 -18.97
C HIS A 286 -11.04 -15.36 -19.61
N LYS A 287 -10.62 -15.41 -20.88
CA LYS A 287 -10.29 -16.66 -21.60
C LYS A 287 -9.12 -17.41 -20.96
N GLN A 288 -8.08 -16.70 -20.53
CA GLN A 288 -6.95 -17.30 -19.81
C GLN A 288 -7.41 -17.90 -18.48
N LYS A 289 -8.25 -17.18 -17.74
CA LYS A 289 -8.73 -17.59 -16.42
C LYS A 289 -9.75 -18.73 -16.48
N PHE A 290 -10.63 -18.74 -17.48
CA PHE A 290 -11.75 -19.67 -17.61
C PHE A 290 -11.79 -20.32 -19.00
N SER A 291 -10.67 -20.89 -19.42
CA SER A 291 -10.49 -21.44 -20.77
C SER A 291 -11.52 -22.50 -21.16
N ASN A 292 -12.00 -23.28 -20.20
CA ASN A 292 -13.05 -24.28 -20.37
C ASN A 292 -14.40 -23.70 -20.83
N LEU A 293 -14.68 -22.43 -20.59
CA LEU A 293 -15.92 -21.78 -21.04
C LEU A 293 -15.93 -21.44 -22.54
N TYR A 294 -14.76 -21.48 -23.18
CA TYR A 294 -14.54 -21.08 -24.57
C TYR A 294 -14.13 -22.23 -25.49
N ARG A 295 -13.96 -23.43 -24.94
CA ARG A 295 -13.80 -24.65 -25.70
C ARG A 295 -15.20 -25.22 -25.93
N ASN A 296 -15.58 -25.39 -27.20
CA ASN A 296 -16.81 -26.09 -27.56
C ASN A 296 -16.74 -27.54 -27.10
#